data_AF-A0A2V8S4S7-F1
#
_entry.id   AF-A0A2V8S4S7-F1
#
_cell.length_a   1.000
_cell.length_b   1.000
_cell.length_c   1.000
_cell.angle_alpha   90.00
_cell.angle_beta   90.00
_cell.angle_gamma   90.00
#
_symmetry.space_group_name_H-M   'P 1'
#
loop_
_entity.id
_entity.type
_entity.pdbx_description
1 polymer ?
#
loop_
_entity_poly.entity_id
_entity_poly.type
_entity_poly.pdbx_seq_one_letter_code
_entity_poly.pdbx_strand_id
1 'polypeptide(L)'
;MSDDERDILDTLKAELDFIEKGGYGRSVRTPWQPTSVFQDSLSCLNFGYPYRAHPCHECLLNDFVPAEQSAEVVPCHHIPLDEAGATIEGLELADNQQKMEETVKRWLRAKIKEIETERAAEQVPAN
;
A
#
# COMPACT_ATOMS: atom_id res chain seq x y z
N MET A 1 -5.17 10.15 -11.39
CA MET A 1 -3.84 10.18 -12.03
C MET A 1 -2.91 10.89 -11.07
N SER A 2 -2.31 10.13 -10.16
CA SER A 2 -1.26 10.63 -9.28
C SER A 2 -0.11 11.21 -10.11
N ASP A 3 0.47 12.33 -9.66
CA ASP A 3 1.60 13.03 -10.32
C ASP A 3 2.96 12.33 -10.07
N ASP A 4 2.92 11.15 -9.45
CA ASP A 4 4.10 10.40 -9.06
C ASP A 4 4.75 9.74 -10.30
N GLU A 5 5.97 10.16 -10.63
CA GLU A 5 6.78 9.59 -11.72
C GLU A 5 7.21 8.14 -11.45
N ARG A 6 7.05 7.62 -10.23
CA ARG A 6 7.39 6.23 -9.90
C ARG A 6 6.36 5.30 -10.53
N ASP A 7 6.86 4.25 -11.14
CA ASP A 7 5.99 3.21 -11.66
C ASP A 7 5.24 2.54 -10.49
N ILE A 8 3.92 2.66 -10.50
CA ILE A 8 3.04 2.04 -9.50
C ILE A 8 3.33 0.55 -9.37
N LEU A 9 3.65 -0.12 -10.48
CA LEU A 9 3.94 -1.55 -10.51
C LEU A 9 5.26 -1.87 -9.80
N ASP A 10 6.32 -1.09 -10.00
CA ASP A 10 7.58 -1.25 -9.28
C ASP A 10 7.41 -0.96 -7.78
N THR A 11 6.61 0.05 -7.44
CA THR A 11 6.33 0.39 -6.04
C THR A 11 5.61 -0.73 -5.32
N LEU A 12 4.56 -1.31 -5.95
CA LEU A 12 3.83 -2.45 -5.39
C LEU A 12 4.70 -3.71 -5.30
N LYS A 13 5.61 -3.94 -6.26
CA LYS A 13 6.57 -5.06 -6.22
C LYS A 13 7.58 -4.90 -5.09
N ALA A 14 8.13 -3.70 -4.91
CA ALA A 14 9.03 -3.40 -3.82
C ALA A 14 8.35 -3.56 -2.45
N GLU A 15 7.08 -3.14 -2.35
CA GLU A 15 6.26 -3.36 -1.16
C GLU A 15 6.08 -4.85 -0.86
N LEU A 16 5.72 -5.64 -1.87
CA LEU A 16 5.54 -7.07 -1.72
C LEU A 16 6.82 -7.75 -1.22
N ASP A 17 7.96 -7.44 -1.82
CA ASP A 17 9.26 -7.95 -1.41
C ASP A 17 9.62 -7.51 0.02
N PHE A 18 9.27 -6.29 0.42
CA PHE A 18 9.46 -5.79 1.78
C PHE A 18 8.64 -6.60 2.81
N ILE A 19 7.36 -6.86 2.55
CA ILE A 19 6.54 -7.69 3.45
C ILE A 19 7.00 -9.17 3.42
N GLU A 20 7.46 -9.68 2.28
CA GLU A 20 8.00 -11.04 2.16
C GLU A 20 9.31 -11.22 2.93
N LYS A 21 10.17 -10.20 2.95
CA LYS A 21 11.40 -10.16 3.76
C LYS A 21 11.14 -9.94 5.26
N GLY A 22 9.88 -9.76 5.66
CA GLY A 22 9.49 -9.55 7.05
C GLY A 22 9.69 -8.11 7.52
N GLY A 23 9.64 -7.13 6.61
CA GLY A 23 9.83 -5.71 6.92
C GLY A 23 8.83 -5.15 7.94
N TYR A 24 7.62 -5.72 8.02
CA TYR A 24 6.63 -5.39 9.03
C TYR A 24 6.65 -6.29 10.25
N GLY A 25 7.39 -7.40 10.23
CA GLY A 25 7.43 -8.36 11.33
C GLY A 25 7.90 -7.69 12.62
N ARG A 26 7.28 -8.04 13.77
CA ARG A 26 7.57 -7.45 15.09
C ARG A 26 9.08 -7.28 15.27
N SER A 27 9.53 -6.03 15.18
CA SER A 27 10.93 -5.73 15.45
C SER A 27 11.19 -6.11 16.90
N VAL A 28 12.10 -7.06 17.13
CA VAL A 28 12.50 -7.53 18.48
C VAL A 28 12.98 -6.40 19.39
N ARG A 29 13.30 -5.23 18.82
CA ARG A 29 13.74 -4.02 19.52
C ARG A 29 12.59 -3.07 19.91
N THR A 30 11.44 -3.10 19.23
CA THR A 30 10.30 -2.21 19.47
C THR A 30 8.96 -2.97 19.34
N PRO A 31 8.69 -3.96 20.22
CA PRO A 31 7.45 -4.76 20.17
C PRO A 31 6.15 -4.00 20.46
N TRP A 32 6.23 -2.73 20.87
CA TRP A 32 5.10 -1.84 21.17
C TRP A 32 4.78 -0.83 20.05
N GLN A 33 5.60 -0.76 19.00
CA GLN A 33 5.35 0.17 17.91
C GLN A 33 4.51 -0.54 16.84
N PRO A 34 3.23 -0.16 16.64
CA PRO A 34 2.46 -0.68 15.53
C PRO A 34 3.19 -0.29 14.25
N THR A 35 3.55 -1.27 13.43
CA THR A 35 4.13 -1.04 12.12
C THR A 35 2.97 -0.79 11.16
N SER A 36 2.85 0.46 10.72
CA SER A 36 1.73 0.85 9.88
C SER A 36 2.06 0.53 8.43
N VAL A 37 1.32 -0.43 7.87
CA VAL A 37 1.51 -0.89 6.49
C VAL A 37 1.35 0.30 5.53
N PHE A 38 2.25 0.38 4.56
CA PHE A 38 2.47 1.50 3.64
C PHE A 38 3.10 2.76 4.25
N GLN A 39 2.85 3.13 5.51
CA GLN A 39 3.51 4.28 6.13
C GLN A 39 5.00 4.04 6.39
N ASP A 40 5.35 2.84 6.86
CA ASP A 40 6.71 2.44 7.23
C ASP A 40 7.52 1.83 6.07
N SER A 41 7.10 2.06 4.82
CA SER A 41 7.79 1.53 3.64
C SER A 41 8.00 2.58 2.54
N LEU A 42 8.79 2.19 1.54
CA LEU A 42 9.09 3.01 0.36
C LEU A 42 7.86 3.39 -0.48
N SER A 43 6.70 2.80 -0.19
CA SER A 43 5.43 3.17 -0.81
C SER A 43 4.94 4.54 -0.35
N CYS A 44 5.24 4.95 0.88
CA CYS A 44 4.94 6.30 1.37
C CYS A 44 5.95 7.31 0.80
N LEU A 45 5.43 8.36 0.17
CA LEU A 45 6.25 9.47 -0.34
C LEU A 45 6.96 10.24 0.79
N ASN A 46 6.39 10.22 2.00
CA ASN A 46 6.98 10.83 3.20
C ASN A 46 7.90 9.88 3.98
N PHE A 47 8.16 8.66 3.50
CA PHE A 47 9.05 7.73 4.19
C PHE A 47 10.46 8.32 4.33
N GLY A 48 10.95 8.46 5.57
CA GLY A 48 12.25 9.06 5.88
C GLY A 48 12.23 10.59 6.05
N TYR A 49 11.09 11.26 5.88
CA TYR A 49 10.95 12.69 6.16
C TYR A 49 10.32 12.95 7.54
N PRO A 50 10.99 13.70 8.44
CA PRO A 50 10.49 13.96 9.78
C PRO A 50 9.28 14.92 9.80
N TYR A 51 9.11 15.71 8.74
CA TYR A 51 7.94 16.55 8.52
C TYR A 51 7.27 16.06 7.25
N ARG A 52 5.95 15.81 7.27
CA ARG A 52 5.16 15.42 6.09
C ARG A 52 5.24 16.54 5.06
N ALA A 53 6.28 16.49 4.24
CA ALA A 53 6.60 17.51 3.25
C ALA A 53 5.63 17.43 2.06
N HIS A 54 5.09 16.24 1.82
CA HIS A 54 4.21 15.98 0.70
C HIS A 54 2.82 15.54 1.16
N PRO A 55 1.77 16.08 0.55
CA PRO A 55 0.42 15.68 0.87
C PRO A 55 0.13 14.29 0.30
N CYS A 56 -0.57 13.44 1.07
CA CYS A 56 -0.86 12.06 0.68
C CYS A 56 -1.72 11.92 -0.59
N HIS A 57 -2.35 12.99 -1.08
CA HIS A 57 -3.10 12.98 -2.34
C HIS A 57 -2.22 12.89 -3.58
N GLU A 58 -0.94 13.28 -3.48
CA GLU A 58 0.05 13.12 -4.55
C GLU A 58 0.64 11.70 -4.60
N CYS A 59 0.39 10.90 -3.55
CA CYS A 59 0.88 9.53 -3.48
C CYS A 59 0.09 8.61 -4.42
N LEU A 60 0.80 7.77 -5.13
CA LEU A 60 0.27 6.67 -5.95
C LEU A 60 -0.70 5.71 -5.22
N LEU A 61 -0.65 5.64 -3.88
CA LEU A 61 -1.62 4.86 -3.10
C LEU A 61 -3.00 5.51 -3.04
N ASN A 62 -3.10 6.82 -3.27
CA ASN A 62 -4.35 7.56 -3.25
C ASN A 62 -5.32 7.10 -4.35
N ASP A 63 -4.81 6.62 -5.50
CA ASP A 63 -5.65 6.03 -6.56
C ASP A 63 -6.39 4.75 -6.08
N PHE A 64 -5.95 4.11 -4.98
CA PHE A 64 -6.62 2.95 -4.37
C PHE A 64 -7.52 3.30 -3.18
N VAL A 65 -7.49 4.54 -2.71
CA VAL A 65 -8.33 4.98 -1.58
C VAL A 65 -9.71 5.35 -2.12
N PRO A 66 -10.80 4.88 -1.50
CA PRO A 66 -12.13 5.32 -1.88
C PRO A 66 -12.26 6.83 -1.69
N ALA A 67 -12.94 7.50 -2.62
CA ALA A 67 -13.04 8.97 -2.63
C ALA A 67 -13.54 9.56 -1.29
N GLU A 68 -14.40 8.82 -0.58
CA GLU A 68 -14.93 9.19 0.74
C GLU A 68 -13.86 9.28 1.83
N GLN A 69 -12.79 8.49 1.74
CA GLN A 69 -11.70 8.43 2.72
C GLN A 69 -10.42 9.13 2.22
N SER A 70 -10.44 9.70 1.02
CA SER A 70 -9.32 10.48 0.46
C SER A 70 -9.08 11.81 1.17
N ALA A 71 -10.10 12.32 1.88
CA ALA A 71 -10.02 13.56 2.67
C ALA A 71 -9.43 13.36 4.08
N GLU A 72 -9.17 12.11 4.48
CA GLU A 72 -8.60 11.79 5.79
C GLU A 72 -7.12 12.16 5.89
N VAL A 73 -6.62 12.28 7.13
CA VAL A 73 -5.23 12.63 7.42
C VAL A 73 -4.25 11.53 6.97
N VAL A 74 -4.73 10.30 6.89
CA VAL A 74 -3.97 9.11 6.48
C VAL A 74 -4.86 8.25 5.56
N PRO A 75 -5.06 8.65 4.30
CA PRO A 75 -5.99 7.98 3.40
C PRO A 75 -5.54 6.54 3.09
N CYS A 76 -4.23 6.27 3.11
CA CYS A 76 -3.68 4.94 2.85
C CYS A 76 -4.12 3.86 3.86
N HIS A 77 -4.48 4.21 5.10
CA HIS A 77 -4.95 3.24 6.10
C HIS A 77 -6.35 2.70 5.80
N HIS A 78 -7.09 3.45 5.00
CA HIS A 78 -8.46 3.17 4.61
C HIS A 78 -8.57 2.42 3.27
N ILE A 79 -7.43 1.99 2.71
CA ILE A 79 -7.42 1.18 1.49
C ILE A 79 -8.12 -0.15 1.78
N PRO A 80 -9.16 -0.51 1.02
CA PRO A 80 -9.80 -1.80 1.12
C PRO A 80 -8.87 -2.87 0.51
N LEU A 81 -8.39 -3.77 1.36
CA LEU A 81 -7.45 -4.82 0.96
C LEU A 81 -8.16 -6.11 0.50
N ASP A 82 -9.46 -6.23 0.73
CA ASP A 82 -10.25 -7.43 0.39
C ASP A 82 -11.68 -7.05 -0.03
N GLU A 83 -12.40 -7.99 -0.65
CA GLU A 83 -13.81 -7.83 -1.04
C GLU A 83 -14.73 -7.57 0.16
N ALA A 84 -14.29 -7.97 1.36
CA ALA A 84 -14.95 -7.67 2.62
C ALA A 84 -14.81 -6.20 3.07
N GLY A 85 -14.02 -5.38 2.35
CA GLY A 85 -13.73 -3.99 2.74
C GLY A 85 -12.81 -3.88 3.96
N ALA A 86 -12.01 -4.91 4.24
CA ALA A 86 -11.07 -4.89 5.35
C ALA A 86 -9.97 -3.84 5.08
N THR A 87 -9.87 -2.85 5.96
CA THR A 87 -8.85 -1.80 5.91
C THR A 87 -7.67 -2.15 6.81
N ILE A 88 -6.54 -1.48 6.60
CA ILE A 88 -5.35 -1.65 7.45
C ILE A 88 -5.68 -1.26 8.89
N GLU A 89 -6.34 -0.12 9.07
CA GLU A 89 -6.79 0.34 10.38
C GLU A 89 -7.66 -0.71 11.09
N GLY A 90 -8.62 -1.30 10.37
CA GLY A 90 -9.48 -2.35 10.93
C GLY A 90 -8.73 -3.61 11.35
N LEU A 91 -7.66 -3.96 10.63
CA LEU A 91 -6.82 -5.12 10.93
C LEU A 91 -5.80 -4.83 12.04
N GLU A 92 -5.27 -3.60 12.11
CA GLU A 92 -4.44 -3.11 13.21
C GLU A 92 -5.24 -3.08 14.52
N LEU A 93 -6.48 -2.56 14.50
CA LEU A 93 -7.39 -2.56 15.65
C LEU A 93 -7.72 -3.96 16.16
N ALA A 94 -7.71 -4.96 15.28
CA ALA A 94 -7.94 -6.36 15.63
C ALA A 94 -6.69 -7.09 16.17
N ASP A 95 -5.55 -6.39 16.33
CA ASP A 95 -4.22 -6.91 16.69
C ASP A 95 -3.78 -8.12 15.86
N ASN A 96 -4.30 -8.24 14.63
CA ASN A 96 -4.11 -9.42 13.80
C ASN A 96 -3.11 -9.15 12.68
N GLN A 97 -1.87 -8.94 13.09
CA GLN A 97 -0.76 -8.58 12.20
C GLN A 97 -0.51 -9.64 11.11
N GLN A 98 -0.57 -10.93 11.45
CA GLN A 98 -0.39 -12.00 10.45
C GLN A 98 -1.48 -11.94 9.36
N LYS A 99 -2.73 -11.79 9.78
CA LYS A 99 -3.85 -11.66 8.84
C LYS A 99 -3.69 -10.39 7.99
N MET A 100 -3.27 -9.28 8.61
CA MET A 100 -2.97 -8.05 7.89
C MET A 100 -1.91 -8.27 6.81
N GLU A 101 -0.75 -8.83 7.16
CA GLU A 101 0.33 -9.10 6.21
C GLU A 101 -0.12 -10.04 5.09
N GLU A 102 -0.85 -11.11 5.40
CA GLU A 102 -1.38 -12.03 4.38
C GLU A 102 -2.40 -11.37 3.46
N THR A 103 -3.32 -10.57 4.01
CA THR A 103 -4.33 -9.84 3.22
C THR A 103 -3.65 -8.81 2.33
N VAL A 104 -2.68 -8.04 2.83
CA VAL A 104 -1.91 -7.07 2.04
C VAL A 104 -1.11 -7.77 0.95
N LYS A 105 -0.41 -8.88 1.25
CA LYS A 105 0.34 -9.66 0.24
C LYS A 105 -0.58 -10.14 -0.88
N ARG A 106 -1.77 -10.65 -0.54
CA ARG A 106 -2.76 -11.10 -1.51
C ARG A 106 -3.23 -9.96 -2.39
N TRP A 107 -3.58 -8.84 -1.76
CA TRP A 107 -4.02 -7.62 -2.46
C TRP A 107 -2.95 -7.10 -3.42
N LEU A 108 -1.69 -6.99 -2.97
CA LEU A 108 -0.56 -6.55 -3.80
C LEU A 108 -0.37 -7.46 -5.01
N ARG A 109 -0.35 -8.79 -4.80
CA ARG A 109 -0.19 -9.74 -5.91
C ARG A 109 -1.34 -9.67 -6.92
N ALA A 110 -2.58 -9.55 -6.44
CA ALA A 110 -3.73 -9.38 -7.30
C ALA A 110 -3.63 -8.07 -8.10
N LYS A 111 -3.28 -6.96 -7.44
CA LYS A 111 -3.20 -5.64 -8.05
C LYS A 111 -2.06 -5.53 -9.07
N ILE A 112 -0.88 -6.07 -8.74
CA ILE A 112 0.26 -6.15 -9.68
C ILE A 112 -0.17 -6.91 -10.93
N LYS A 113 -0.84 -8.06 -10.78
CA LYS A 113 -1.29 -8.87 -11.90
C LYS A 113 -2.33 -8.15 -12.76
N GLU A 114 -3.26 -7.44 -12.14
CA GLU A 114 -4.26 -6.60 -12.84
C GLU A 114 -3.56 -5.52 -13.67
N ILE A 115 -2.64 -4.75 -13.08
CA ILE A 115 -1.89 -3.69 -13.77
C ILE A 115 -1.00 -4.28 -14.88
N GLU A 116 -0.32 -5.41 -14.64
CA GLU A 116 0.45 -6.11 -15.66
C GLU A 116 -0.43 -6.55 -16.84
N THR A 117 -1.64 -7.03 -16.57
CA THR A 117 -2.59 -7.48 -17.59
C THR A 117 -3.14 -6.30 -18.38
N GLU A 118 -3.51 -5.21 -17.71
CA GLU A 118 -3.99 -3.98 -18.34
C GLU A 118 -2.93 -3.38 -19.26
N ARG A 119 -1.69 -3.23 -18.77
CA ARG A 119 -0.56 -2.74 -19.58
C ARG A 119 -0.22 -3.66 -20.73
N ALA A 120 -0.27 -4.98 -20.53
CA ALA A 120 -0.06 -5.95 -21.61
C ALA A 120 -1.17 -5.86 -22.67
N ALA A 121 -2.42 -5.61 -22.27
CA ALA A 121 -3.53 -5.42 -23.19
C ALA A 121 -3.44 -4.09 -23.96
N GLU A 122 -3.02 -3.00 -23.32
CA GLU A 122 -2.81 -1.70 -23.97
C GLU A 122 -1.60 -1.69 -24.93
N GLN A 123 -0.58 -2.52 -24.68
CA GLN A 123 0.61 -2.64 -25.52
C GLN A 123 0.46 -3.60 -26.71
N VAL A 124 -0.71 -4.22 -26.92
CA VAL A 124 -0.99 -4.95 -28.17
C VAL A 124 -1.60 -3.94 -29.15
N PRO A 125 -0.82 -3.35 -30.08
CA PRO A 125 -1.42 -2.57 -31.14
C PRO A 125 -2.30 -3.49 -31.98
N ALA A 126 -3.58 -3.13 -32.12
CA ALA A 126 -4.44 -3.70 -33.14
C ALA A 126 -3.77 -3.47 -34.49
N ASN A 127 -3.40 -4.57 -35.13
CA ASN A 127 -2.77 -4.68 -36.44
C ASN A 127 -3.56 -3.99 -37.55
#